data_AF-A0A537CU71-F1
#
_entry.id   AF-A0A537CU71-F1
#
_cell.length_a   1.000
_cell.length_b   1.000
_cell.length_c   1.000
_cell.angle_alpha   90.00
_cell.angle_beta   90.00
_cell.angle_gamma   90.00
#
_symmetry.space_group_name_H-M   'P 1'
#
loop_
_entity.id
_entity.type
_entity.pdbx_description
1 polymer ?
#
loop_
_entity_poly.entity_id
_entity_poly.type
_entity_poly.pdbx_seq_one_letter_code
_entity_poly.pdbx_strand_id
1 'polypeptide(L)'
;AVQPWEKKMVQVVEKAIRDSDLGRNPATSGDLIRVPMPALTEDRRKELIKVVRHEAENARIAVRNVRRDTNEHLKKLLKDHEVSEDDERHAQVDVQKLTDRYITEIDKVLQGKEADLLAV
;
A
#
# COMPACT_ATOMS: atom_id res chain seq x y z
N ALA A 1 -14.43 -13.83 -8.48
CA ALA A 1 -15.04 -15.08 -7.98
C ALA A 1 -13.95 -15.88 -7.30
N VAL A 2 -14.25 -16.54 -6.18
CA VAL A 2 -13.28 -17.32 -5.42
C VAL A 2 -13.56 -18.79 -5.69
N GLN A 3 -12.54 -19.56 -6.05
CA GLN A 3 -12.64 -21.00 -6.24
C GLN A 3 -11.68 -21.69 -5.26
N PRO A 4 -12.20 -22.36 -4.22
CA PRO A 4 -11.38 -23.16 -3.33
C PRO A 4 -10.80 -24.37 -4.06
N TRP A 5 -9.54 -24.68 -3.75
CA TRP A 5 -8.85 -25.87 -4.28
C TRP A 5 -9.47 -27.18 -3.79
N GLU A 6 -10.11 -27.16 -2.62
CA GLU A 6 -10.79 -28.30 -2.01
C GLU A 6 -12.29 -28.02 -1.79
N LYS A 7 -13.15 -28.96 -2.21
CA LYS A 7 -14.61 -28.80 -2.11
C LYS A 7 -15.12 -28.63 -0.67
N LYS A 8 -14.45 -29.26 0.31
CA LYS A 8 -14.80 -29.14 1.73
C LYS A 8 -14.53 -27.73 2.29
N MET A 9 -13.60 -27.00 1.68
CA MET A 9 -13.25 -25.64 2.09
C MET A 9 -14.27 -24.60 1.61
N VAL A 10 -15.17 -24.94 0.68
CA VAL A 10 -16.19 -24.03 0.16
C VAL A 10 -17.04 -23.44 1.29
N GLN A 11 -17.52 -24.26 2.22
CA GLN A 11 -18.35 -23.78 3.34
C GLN A 11 -17.57 -22.92 4.34
N VAL A 12 -16.30 -23.26 4.60
CA VAL A 12 -15.43 -22.50 5.51
C VAL A 12 -15.11 -21.13 4.93
N VAL A 13 -14.76 -21.09 3.64
CA VAL A 13 -14.46 -19.86 2.91
C VAL A 13 -15.71 -19.00 2.76
N GLU A 14 -16.87 -19.59 2.46
CA GLU A 14 -18.14 -18.88 2.39
C GLU A 14 -18.49 -18.23 3.74
N LYS A 15 -18.33 -18.97 4.84
CA LYS A 15 -18.58 -18.45 6.18
C LYS A 15 -17.60 -17.32 6.55
N ALA A 16 -16.31 -17.49 6.26
CA ALA A 16 -15.32 -16.45 6.49
C ALA A 16 -15.59 -15.16 5.69
N ILE A 17 -16.09 -15.28 4.44
CA ILE A 17 -16.49 -14.12 3.63
C ILE A 17 -17.74 -13.45 4.21
N ARG A 18 -18.73 -14.22 4.67
CA ARG A 18 -19.95 -13.69 5.29
C ARG A 18 -19.65 -12.96 6.62
N ASP A 19 -18.76 -13.54 7.43
CA ASP A 19 -18.38 -13.02 8.74
C ASP A 19 -17.33 -11.91 8.65
N SER A 20 -16.80 -11.63 7.45
CA SER A 20 -15.88 -10.51 7.22
C SER A 20 -16.62 -9.17 7.24
N ASP A 21 -15.89 -8.10 7.59
CA ASP A 21 -16.37 -6.70 7.57
C ASP A 21 -16.78 -6.17 6.18
N LEU A 22 -16.83 -7.05 5.17
CA LEU A 22 -17.33 -6.73 3.83
C LEU A 22 -18.86 -6.62 3.79
N GLY A 23 -19.59 -7.18 4.77
CA GLY A 23 -21.06 -7.10 4.85
C GLY A 23 -21.77 -7.65 3.61
N ARG A 24 -21.18 -8.69 2.98
CA ARG A 24 -21.69 -9.28 1.74
C ARG A 24 -22.17 -10.70 1.98
N ASN A 25 -23.28 -11.05 1.32
CA ASN A 25 -23.74 -12.42 1.23
C ASN A 25 -23.12 -13.09 -0.02
N PRO A 26 -22.12 -13.98 0.13
CA PRO A 26 -21.60 -14.75 -0.98
C PRO A 26 -22.69 -15.67 -1.57
N ALA A 27 -22.75 -15.75 -2.89
CA ALA A 27 -23.57 -16.68 -3.64
C ALA A 27 -22.69 -17.82 -4.17
N THR A 28 -22.83 -19.00 -3.59
CA THR A 28 -22.08 -20.20 -3.98
C THR A 28 -22.79 -20.92 -5.13
N SER A 29 -22.05 -21.28 -6.18
CA SER A 29 -22.51 -22.09 -7.31
C SER A 29 -21.53 -23.25 -7.51
N GLY A 30 -21.82 -24.39 -6.88
CA GLY A 30 -20.92 -25.54 -6.87
C GLY A 30 -19.62 -25.24 -6.14
N ASP A 31 -18.49 -25.31 -6.86
CA ASP A 31 -17.16 -25.02 -6.32
C ASP A 31 -16.77 -23.53 -6.44
N LEU A 32 -17.66 -22.67 -6.98
CA LEU A 32 -17.39 -21.26 -7.24
C LEU A 32 -18.18 -20.36 -6.28
N ILE A 33 -17.49 -19.51 -5.52
CA ILE A 33 -18.08 -18.51 -4.63
C ILE A 33 -18.09 -17.16 -5.33
N ARG A 34 -19.29 -16.61 -5.61
CA ARG A 34 -19.48 -15.27 -6.18
C ARG A 34 -19.82 -14.30 -5.08
N VAL A 35 -18.98 -13.29 -4.86
CA VAL A 35 -19.28 -12.20 -3.93
C VAL A 35 -19.86 -11.04 -4.74
N PRO A 36 -21.15 -10.70 -4.59
CA PRO A 36 -21.72 -9.54 -5.26
C PRO A 36 -21.07 -8.29 -4.68
N MET A 37 -20.28 -7.60 -5.49
CA MET A 37 -19.81 -6.24 -5.18
C MET A 37 -20.80 -5.28 -5.83
N PRO A 38 -21.77 -4.70 -5.07
CA PRO A 38 -22.56 -3.61 -5.61
C PRO A 38 -21.65 -2.42 -5.91
N ALA A 39 -22.06 -1.61 -6.90
CA ALA A 39 -21.36 -0.37 -7.21
C ALA A 39 -21.22 0.45 -5.92
N LEU A 40 -20.00 0.94 -5.67
CA LEU A 40 -19.74 1.82 -4.53
C LEU A 40 -20.61 3.07 -4.69
N THR A 41 -21.37 3.41 -3.64
CA THR A 41 -22.07 4.70 -3.57
C THR A 41 -21.05 5.84 -3.57
N GLU A 42 -21.46 7.02 -4.03
CA GLU A 42 -20.57 8.19 -4.10
C GLU A 42 -19.98 8.54 -2.73
N ASP A 43 -20.76 8.41 -1.65
CA ASP A 43 -20.30 8.62 -0.28
C ASP A 43 -19.23 7.63 0.13
N ARG A 44 -19.39 6.34 -0.22
CA ARG A 44 -18.37 5.33 0.10
C ARG A 44 -17.10 5.53 -0.73
N ARG A 45 -17.19 6.01 -1.97
CA ARG A 45 -16.02 6.41 -2.77
C ARG A 45 -15.27 7.57 -2.12
N LYS A 46 -15.97 8.59 -1.63
CA LYS A 46 -15.37 9.73 -0.91
C LYS A 46 -14.66 9.29 0.38
N GLU A 47 -15.25 8.36 1.14
CA GLU A 47 -14.58 7.78 2.32
C GLU A 47 -13.31 7.02 1.95
N LEU A 48 -13.36 6.19 0.91
CA LEU A 48 -12.19 5.44 0.44
C LEU A 48 -11.07 6.36 -0.05
N ILE A 49 -11.39 7.45 -0.75
CA ILE A 49 -10.39 8.45 -1.17
C ILE A 49 -9.67 9.05 0.05
N LYS A 50 -10.38 9.34 1.15
CA LYS A 50 -9.74 9.83 2.39
C LYS A 50 -8.76 8.80 2.96
N VAL A 51 -9.13 7.51 2.96
CA VAL A 51 -8.26 6.43 3.43
C VAL A 51 -7.01 6.32 2.56
N VAL A 52 -7.17 6.33 1.23
CA VAL A 52 -6.02 6.23 0.31
C VAL A 52 -5.08 7.42 0.47
N ARG A 53 -5.61 8.65 0.63
CA ARG A 53 -4.79 9.83 0.91
C ARG A 53 -4.03 9.74 2.22
N HIS A 54 -4.67 9.23 3.26
CA HIS A 54 -4.03 9.02 4.55
C HIS A 54 -2.88 8.01 4.43
N GLU A 55 -3.12 6.90 3.73
CA GLU A 55 -2.09 5.87 3.49
C GLU A 55 -0.91 6.41 2.68
N ALA A 56 -1.17 7.22 1.65
CA ALA A 56 -0.12 7.87 0.88
C ALA A 56 0.72 8.84 1.74
N GLU A 57 0.11 9.55 2.69
CA GLU A 57 0.86 10.40 3.61
C GLU A 57 1.71 9.58 4.58
N ASN A 58 1.17 8.48 5.13
CA ASN A 58 1.93 7.58 5.98
C ASN A 58 3.14 7.00 5.24
N ALA A 59 2.98 6.61 3.97
CA ALA A 59 4.07 6.15 3.12
C ALA A 59 5.12 7.24 2.90
N ARG A 60 4.72 8.49 2.64
CA ARG A 60 5.65 9.62 2.49
C ARG A 60 6.41 9.91 3.78
N ILE A 61 5.75 9.83 4.94
CA ILE A 61 6.40 9.96 6.25
C ILE A 61 7.43 8.85 6.46
N ALA A 62 7.07 7.60 6.16
CA ALA A 62 7.99 6.47 6.29
C ALA A 62 9.25 6.64 5.42
N VAL A 63 9.09 7.05 4.16
CA VAL A 63 10.23 7.33 3.25
C VAL A 63 11.12 8.44 3.82
N ARG A 64 10.54 9.52 4.36
CA ARG A 64 11.31 10.62 4.97
C ARG A 64 12.05 10.18 6.24
N ASN A 65 11.45 9.31 7.04
CA ASN A 65 12.08 8.75 8.24
C ASN A 65 13.28 7.88 7.87
N VAL A 66 13.12 6.97 6.89
CA VAL A 66 14.23 6.13 6.39
C VAL A 66 15.38 6.99 5.86
N ARG A 67 15.07 8.07 5.12
CA ARG A 67 16.10 9.03 4.68
C ARG A 67 16.86 9.63 5.87
N ARG A 68 16.14 10.07 6.90
CA ARG A 68 16.75 10.65 8.11
C ARG A 68 17.65 9.64 8.81
N ASP A 69 17.16 8.42 9.04
CA ASP A 69 17.90 7.36 9.72
C ASP A 69 19.16 6.98 8.94
N THR A 70 19.07 6.91 7.61
CA THR A 70 20.21 6.65 6.72
C THR A 70 21.24 7.78 6.81
N ASN A 71 20.81 9.04 6.80
CA ASN A 71 21.71 10.19 6.93
C ASN A 71 22.37 10.25 8.32
N GLU A 72 21.65 9.90 9.38
CA GLU A 72 22.23 9.78 10.73
C GLU A 72 23.25 8.64 10.80
N HIS A 73 23.00 7.53 10.08
CA HIS A 73 23.95 6.42 9.98
C HIS A 73 25.23 6.80 9.22
N LEU A 74 25.10 7.47 8.07
CA LEU A 74 26.25 7.98 7.30
C LEU A 74 27.14 8.91 8.14
N LYS A 75 26.54 9.80 8.95
CA LYS A 75 27.27 10.67 9.87
C LYS A 75 28.00 9.91 10.98
N LYS A 76 27.48 8.76 11.42
CA LYS A 76 28.17 7.89 12.39
C LYS A 76 29.36 7.21 11.75
N LEU A 77 29.18 6.61 10.58
CA LEU A 77 30.26 5.97 9.82
C LEU A 77 31.41 6.93 9.51
N LEU A 78 31.11 8.21 9.23
CA LEU A 78 32.14 9.24 9.04
C LEU A 78 32.93 9.50 10.32
N LYS A 79 32.26 9.57 11.48
CA LYS A 79 32.91 9.74 12.79
C LYS A 79 33.76 8.55 13.19
N ASP A 80 33.30 7.34 12.83
CA ASP A 80 33.99 6.09 13.10
C ASP A 80 35.13 5.82 12.09
N HIS A 81 35.36 6.75 11.14
CA HIS A 81 36.35 6.68 10.06
C HIS A 81 36.18 5.44 9.15
N GLU A 82 34.97 4.89 9.07
CA GLU A 82 34.65 3.76 8.18
C GLU A 82 34.41 4.20 6.73
N VAL A 83 34.08 5.49 6.52
CA VAL A 83 33.85 6.10 5.20
C VAL A 83 34.56 7.44 5.08
N SER A 84 34.92 7.84 3.86
CA SER A 84 35.49 9.16 3.58
C SER A 84 34.41 10.25 3.48
N GLU A 85 34.80 11.52 3.60
CA GLU A 85 33.89 12.65 3.42
C GLU A 85 33.32 12.72 1.98
N ASP A 86 34.09 12.23 1.00
CA ASP A 86 33.66 12.17 -0.40
C ASP A 86 32.59 11.09 -0.60
N ASP A 87 32.81 9.91 -0.01
CA ASP A 87 31.84 8.80 -0.03
C ASP A 87 30.55 9.17 0.70
N GLU A 88 30.63 9.89 1.83
CA GLU A 88 29.47 10.38 2.56
C GLU A 88 28.62 11.33 1.69
N ARG A 89 29.25 12.30 1.01
CA ARG A 89 28.54 13.21 0.11
C ARG A 89 27.90 12.47 -1.06
N HIS A 90 28.61 11.54 -1.68
CA HIS A 90 28.06 10.72 -2.75
C HIS A 90 26.84 9.90 -2.29
N ALA A 91 26.96 9.24 -1.13
CA ALA A 91 25.86 8.47 -0.55
C ALA A 91 24.65 9.35 -0.21
N GLN A 92 24.85 10.55 0.35
CA GLN A 92 23.76 11.49 0.63
C GLN A 92 23.02 11.93 -0.64
N VAL A 93 23.74 12.18 -1.73
CA VAL A 93 23.14 12.53 -3.03
C VAL A 93 22.29 11.38 -3.56
N ASP A 94 22.78 10.14 -3.47
CA ASP A 94 22.05 8.98 -3.97
C ASP A 94 20.83 8.64 -3.09
N VAL A 95 20.96 8.76 -1.77
CA VAL A 95 19.85 8.65 -0.83
C VAL A 95 18.76 9.68 -1.15
N GLN A 96 19.15 10.93 -1.47
CA GLN A 96 18.19 11.96 -1.86
C GLN A 96 17.49 11.62 -3.18
N LYS A 97 18.22 11.19 -4.22
CA LYS A 97 17.62 10.75 -5.49
C LYS A 97 16.63 9.59 -5.29
N LEU A 98 16.99 8.61 -4.48
CA LEU A 98 16.10 7.48 -4.17
C LEU A 98 14.84 7.94 -3.43
N THR A 99 14.99 8.84 -2.45
CA THR A 99 13.85 9.43 -1.73
C THR A 99 12.90 10.12 -2.70
N ASP A 100 13.41 10.98 -3.57
CA ASP A 100 12.60 11.74 -4.52
C ASP A 100 11.89 10.84 -5.53
N ARG A 101 12.57 9.77 -5.99
CA ARG A 101 11.98 8.74 -6.83
C ARG A 101 10.80 8.07 -6.14
N TYR A 102 10.96 7.61 -4.91
CA TYR A 102 9.88 6.90 -4.21
C TYR A 102 8.72 7.82 -3.82
N ILE A 103 8.98 9.09 -3.48
CA ILE A 103 7.91 10.08 -3.31
C ILE A 103 7.09 10.22 -4.59
N THR A 104 7.77 10.34 -5.73
CA THR A 104 7.10 10.46 -7.05
C THR A 104 6.28 9.22 -7.38
N GLU A 105 6.79 8.02 -7.09
CA GLU A 105 6.04 6.78 -7.30
C GLU A 105 4.81 6.67 -6.38
N ILE A 106 4.91 7.09 -5.11
CA ILE A 106 3.76 7.17 -4.20
C ILE A 106 2.68 8.10 -4.77
N ASP A 107 3.06 9.27 -5.27
CA ASP A 107 2.12 10.23 -5.85
C ASP A 107 1.45 9.68 -7.13
N LYS A 108 2.19 8.96 -7.98
CA LYS A 108 1.62 8.28 -9.16
C LYS A 108 0.60 7.21 -8.76
N VAL A 109 0.92 6.37 -7.78
CA VAL A 109 0.02 5.32 -7.30
C VAL A 109 -1.23 5.93 -6.67
N LEU A 110 -1.08 7.00 -5.89
CA LEU A 110 -2.19 7.75 -5.31
C LEU A 110 -3.12 8.29 -6.41
N GLN A 111 -2.57 8.97 -7.42
CA GLN A 111 -3.35 9.50 -8.53
C GLN A 111 -4.08 8.42 -9.32
N GLY A 112 -3.39 7.31 -9.63
CA GLY A 112 -4.02 6.16 -10.29
C GLY A 112 -5.17 5.59 -9.46
N LYS A 113 -4.98 5.46 -8.15
CA LYS A 113 -6.01 4.91 -7.27
C LYS A 113 -7.19 5.85 -7.05
N GLU A 114 -6.95 7.17 -7.00
CA GLU A 114 -8.03 8.17 -6.97
C GLU A 114 -8.83 8.16 -8.26
N ALA A 115 -8.17 8.06 -9.41
CA ALA A 115 -8.84 7.93 -10.71
C ALA A 115 -9.70 6.66 -10.78
N ASP A 116 -9.18 5.50 -10.36
CA ASP A 116 -9.94 4.24 -10.30
C ASP A 116 -11.16 4.34 -9.37
N LEU A 117 -11.02 5.03 -8.24
CA LEU A 117 -12.12 5.22 -7.28
C LEU A 117 -13.17 6.21 -7.77
N LEU A 118 -12.85 7.08 -8.73
CA LEU A 118 -13.78 8.02 -9.34
C LEU A 118 -14.39 7.49 -10.65
N ALA A 119 -13.64 6.66 -11.38
CA ALA A 119 -14.10 6.01 -12.59
C ALA A 119 -15.16 4.94 -12.28
N VAL A 120 -16.20 4.89 -13.11
CA VAL A 120 -17.28 3.88 -13.11
C VAL A 120 -17.10 2.97 -14.30
#